data_AF-X1N590-F1
#
_entry.id   AF-X1N590-F1
#
_cell.length_a   1.000
_cell.length_b   1.000
_cell.length_c   1.000
_cell.angle_alpha   90.00
_cell.angle_beta   90.00
_cell.angle_gamma   90.00
#
_symmetry.space_group_name_H-M   'P 1'
#
loop_
_entity.id
_entity.type
_entity.pdbx_description
1 polymer ?
#
loop_
_entity_poly.entity_id
_entity_poly.type
_entity_poly.pdbx_seq_one_letter_code
_entity_poly.pdbx_strand_id
1 'polypeptide(L)'
;MPSRQYGISSIVKPPANKELEDAGVKIIGTSPEKIDLAEDRDRFRKLMRKLDIPQPESGMASTLDEALKIADKIGYPLMVRPSYVLGGRA
;
A
#
# COMPACT_ATOMS: atom_id res chain seq x y z
N MET A 1 3.25 -23.26 -13.99
CA MET A 1 2.22 -22.74 -13.07
C MET A 1 2.41 -21.24 -12.95
N PRO A 2 1.38 -20.40 -13.14
CA PRO A 2 1.56 -18.95 -13.01
C PRO A 2 1.86 -18.63 -11.54
N SER A 3 2.98 -17.95 -11.31
CA SER A 3 3.46 -17.49 -10.01
C SER A 3 2.45 -16.51 -9.41
N ARG A 4 1.62 -16.99 -8.47
CA ARG A 4 0.75 -16.12 -7.67
C ARG A 4 1.61 -15.34 -6.69
N GLN A 5 1.56 -14.01 -6.76
CA GLN A 5 2.39 -13.13 -5.93
C GLN A 5 1.60 -12.65 -4.71
N TYR A 6 1.93 -13.20 -3.56
CA TYR A 6 1.30 -12.88 -2.28
C TYR A 6 2.07 -11.77 -1.56
N GLY A 7 1.42 -10.85 -0.82
CA GLY A 7 2.03 -9.58 -0.37
C GLY A 7 1.80 -9.17 1.09
N ILE A 8 2.83 -8.68 1.80
CA ILE A 8 2.74 -7.95 3.09
C ILE A 8 3.14 -6.49 2.90
N SER A 9 2.31 -5.53 3.36
CA SER A 9 2.60 -4.09 3.26
C SER A 9 3.01 -3.47 4.60
N SER A 10 4.06 -2.63 4.63
CA SER A 10 4.48 -1.86 5.83
C SER A 10 4.23 -0.35 5.69
N ILE A 11 3.84 0.33 6.76
CA ILE A 11 3.51 1.78 6.74
C ILE A 11 4.79 2.62 6.80
N VAL A 12 4.90 3.61 5.90
CA VAL A 12 5.90 4.69 5.93
C VAL A 12 5.14 6.01 5.89
N LYS A 13 5.73 7.09 6.43
CA LYS A 13 5.10 8.41 6.53
C LYS A 13 4.77 8.97 5.12
N PRO A 14 3.55 9.51 4.89
CA PRO A 14 3.19 10.12 3.61
C PRO A 14 4.01 11.39 3.32
N PRO A 15 4.22 11.73 2.03
CA PRO A 15 4.96 12.93 1.62
C PRO A 15 4.23 14.24 2.01
N ALA A 16 4.99 15.34 2.08
CA ALA A 16 4.61 16.67 2.61
C ALA A 16 3.50 17.42 1.84
N ASN A 17 2.76 16.78 0.94
CA ASN A 17 1.79 17.42 0.05
C ASN A 17 0.60 18.05 0.81
N LYS A 18 0.25 17.50 1.97
CA LYS A 18 -0.85 18.00 2.80
C LYS A 18 -0.54 19.38 3.41
N GLU A 19 0.72 19.62 3.78
CA GLU A 19 1.16 20.91 4.33
C GLU A 19 1.05 22.05 3.29
N LEU A 20 1.25 21.71 2.01
CA LEU A 20 1.12 22.67 0.90
C LEU A 20 -0.35 23.01 0.59
N GLU A 21 -1.25 22.03 0.67
CA GLU A 21 -2.69 22.24 0.52
C GLU A 21 -3.26 23.09 1.66
N ASP A 22 -2.86 22.81 2.90
CA ASP A 22 -3.22 23.61 4.08
C ASP A 22 -2.70 25.05 4.00
N ALA A 23 -1.57 25.28 3.30
CA ALA A 23 -1.02 26.60 3.02
C ALA A 23 -1.71 27.35 1.86
N GLY A 24 -2.77 26.78 1.27
CA GLY A 24 -3.54 27.40 0.18
C GLY A 24 -2.86 27.33 -1.19
N VAL A 25 -1.81 26.51 -1.33
CA VAL A 25 -1.12 26.34 -2.61
C VAL A 25 -1.91 25.37 -3.48
N LYS A 26 -2.36 25.84 -4.65
CA LYS A 26 -3.07 25.01 -5.62
C LYS A 26 -2.12 24.03 -6.31
N ILE A 27 -2.27 22.74 -6.00
CA ILE A 27 -1.53 21.66 -6.67
C ILE A 27 -2.13 21.40 -8.04
N ILE A 28 -1.29 21.42 -9.08
CA ILE A 28 -1.68 21.19 -10.47
C ILE A 28 -1.42 19.71 -10.81
N GLY A 29 -2.41 19.02 -11.38
CA GLY A 29 -2.32 17.61 -11.75
C GLY A 29 -3.19 16.70 -10.89
N THR A 30 -2.65 15.54 -10.48
CA THR A 30 -3.36 14.60 -9.60
C THR A 30 -3.44 15.17 -8.19
N SER A 31 -4.65 15.22 -7.61
CA SER A 31 -4.83 15.77 -6.26
C SER A 31 -4.07 14.95 -5.20
N PRO A 32 -3.59 15.58 -4.11
CA PRO A 32 -2.92 14.89 -3.01
C PRO A 32 -3.71 13.69 -2.49
N GLU A 33 -5.03 13.84 -2.35
CA GLU A 33 -5.92 12.75 -1.93
C GLU A 33 -5.87 11.54 -2.86
N LYS A 34 -5.77 11.76 -4.18
CA LYS A 34 -5.67 10.68 -5.17
C LYS A 34 -4.30 10.03 -5.17
N ILE A 35 -3.25 10.80 -4.86
CA ILE A 35 -1.89 10.27 -4.67
C ILE A 35 -1.86 9.41 -3.41
N ASP A 36 -2.37 9.91 -2.28
CA ASP A 36 -2.46 9.17 -1.02
C ASP A 36 -3.29 7.89 -1.15
N LEU A 37 -4.41 7.94 -1.87
CA LEU A 37 -5.22 6.76 -2.19
C LEU A 37 -4.44 5.67 -2.95
N ALA A 38 -3.50 6.07 -3.82
CA ALA A 38 -2.68 5.15 -4.59
C ALA A 38 -1.47 4.62 -3.79
N GLU A 39 -0.94 5.43 -2.87
CA GLU A 39 0.22 5.09 -2.04
C GLU A 39 -0.15 4.28 -0.78
N ASP A 40 -1.34 4.53 -0.21
CA ASP A 40 -1.93 3.72 0.86
C ASP A 40 -2.48 2.40 0.29
N ARG A 41 -1.85 1.30 0.70
CA ARG A 41 -2.16 -0.03 0.17
C ARG A 41 -3.48 -0.60 0.71
N ASP A 42 -3.92 -0.23 1.89
CA ASP A 42 -5.22 -0.66 2.41
C ASP A 42 -6.35 0.05 1.67
N ARG A 43 -6.22 1.37 1.46
CA ARG A 43 -7.17 2.14 0.66
C ARG A 43 -7.21 1.66 -0.79
N PHE A 44 -6.05 1.39 -1.40
CA PHE A 44 -5.98 0.80 -2.74
C PHE A 44 -6.66 -0.57 -2.82
N ARG A 45 -6.42 -1.46 -1.83
CA ARG A 45 -7.04 -2.79 -1.78
C ARG A 45 -8.56 -2.71 -1.61
N LYS A 46 -9.05 -1.79 -0.77
CA LYS A 46 -10.49 -1.51 -0.61
C LYS A 46 -11.11 -1.03 -1.92
N LEU A 47 -10.42 -0.16 -2.65
CA LEU A 47 -10.87 0.31 -3.96
C LEU A 47 -10.93 -0.83 -4.98
N MET A 48 -9.89 -1.67 -5.08
CA MET A 48 -9.90 -2.83 -5.98
C MET A 48 -11.05 -3.79 -5.69
N ARG A 49 -11.34 -4.06 -4.40
CA ARG A 49 -12.50 -4.86 -3.97
C ARG A 49 -13.82 -4.20 -4.36
N LYS A 50 -13.95 -2.89 -4.18
CA LYS A 50 -15.15 -2.14 -4.58
C LYS A 50 -15.38 -2.20 -6.10
N LEU A 51 -14.31 -2.27 -6.88
CA LEU A 51 -14.33 -2.34 -8.35
C LEU A 51 -14.37 -3.78 -8.89
N ASP A 52 -14.46 -4.79 -8.02
CA ASP A 52 -14.41 -6.21 -8.37
C ASP A 52 -13.19 -6.60 -9.22
N ILE A 53 -12.05 -5.94 -8.98
CA ILE A 53 -10.79 -6.26 -9.65
C ILE A 53 -10.09 -7.37 -8.85
N PRO A 54 -9.80 -8.54 -9.45
CA PRO A 54 -9.13 -9.63 -8.77
C PRO A 54 -7.75 -9.22 -8.23
N GLN A 55 -7.44 -9.63 -7.01
CA GLN A 55 -6.16 -9.38 -6.34
C GLN A 55 -5.69 -10.66 -5.65
N PRO A 56 -4.36 -10.92 -5.60
CA PRO A 56 -3.81 -12.00 -4.81
C PRO A 56 -4.04 -11.73 -3.31
N GLU A 57 -4.04 -12.81 -2.52
CA GLU A 57 -4.15 -12.68 -1.08
C GLU A 57 -2.96 -11.87 -0.53
N SER A 58 -3.28 -10.99 0.41
CA SER A 58 -2.34 -10.00 0.92
C SER A 58 -2.79 -9.50 2.28
N GLY A 59 -1.87 -8.92 3.05
CA GLY A 59 -2.14 -8.26 4.32
C GLY A 59 -1.26 -7.02 4.53
N MET A 60 -1.58 -6.26 5.57
CA MET A 60 -0.84 -5.07 5.97
C MET A 60 -0.41 -5.23 7.42
N ALA A 61 0.84 -4.91 7.70
CA ALA A 61 1.46 -5.03 9.01
C ALA A 61 2.30 -3.80 9.29
N SER A 62 2.16 -3.25 10.49
CA SER A 62 3.02 -2.16 10.98
C SER A 62 4.04 -2.66 12.00
N THR A 63 3.89 -3.90 12.46
CA THR A 63 4.80 -4.58 13.39
C THR A 63 5.26 -5.92 12.82
N LEU A 64 6.37 -6.43 13.33
CA LEU A 64 6.89 -7.75 12.94
C LEU A 64 5.89 -8.87 13.27
N ASP A 65 5.27 -8.82 14.46
CA ASP A 65 4.33 -9.85 14.90
C ASP A 65 3.08 -9.93 14.01
N GLU A 66 2.57 -8.78 13.56
CA GLU A 66 1.49 -8.74 12.57
C GLU A 66 1.92 -9.34 11.24
N ALA A 67 3.14 -9.02 10.79
CA ALA A 67 3.67 -9.56 9.54
C ALA A 67 3.81 -11.08 9.59
N LEU A 68 4.29 -11.64 10.72
CA LEU A 68 4.42 -13.09 10.91
C LEU A 68 3.06 -13.78 10.92
N LYS A 69 2.06 -13.24 11.61
CA LYS A 69 0.68 -13.78 11.59
C LYS A 69 0.09 -13.82 10.19
N ILE A 70 0.36 -12.79 9.38
CA ILE A 70 -0.08 -12.72 7.98
C ILE A 70 0.68 -13.73 7.13
N ALA A 71 1.99 -13.88 7.36
CA ALA A 71 2.82 -14.85 6.67
C ALA A 71 2.33 -16.29 6.91
N ASP A 72 2.02 -16.65 8.16
CA ASP A 72 1.49 -17.96 8.51
C ASP A 72 0.15 -18.25 7.85
N LYS A 73 -0.70 -17.22 7.73
CA LYS A 73 -2.00 -17.34 7.05
C LYS A 73 -1.85 -17.54 5.54
N ILE A 74 -0.95 -16.82 4.90
CA ILE A 74 -0.80 -16.83 3.43
C ILE A 74 0.08 -17.99 2.94
N GLY A 75 1.10 -18.36 3.72
CA GLY A 75 2.10 -19.36 3.39
C GLY A 75 3.28 -18.81 2.58
N TYR A 76 4.37 -19.59 2.57
CA TYR A 76 5.61 -19.26 1.86
C TYR A 76 5.69 -19.96 0.49
N PRO A 77 6.38 -19.36 -0.51
CA PRO A 77 7.02 -18.05 -0.47
C PRO A 77 6.02 -16.89 -0.64
N LEU A 78 6.33 -15.73 -0.04
CA LEU A 78 5.55 -14.49 -0.14
C LEU A 78 6.45 -13.28 -0.41
N MET A 79 5.87 -12.18 -0.88
CA MET A 79 6.52 -10.89 -1.12
C MET A 79 6.20 -9.91 0.01
N VAL A 80 7.20 -9.14 0.44
CA VAL A 80 6.99 -7.98 1.30
C VAL A 80 7.18 -6.73 0.46
N ARG A 81 6.24 -5.78 0.53
CA ARG A 81 6.26 -4.52 -0.23
C ARG A 81 5.96 -3.33 0.69
N PRO A 82 6.93 -2.47 1.02
CA PRO A 82 6.66 -1.28 1.81
C PRO A 82 5.68 -0.32 1.11
N SER A 83 4.82 0.34 1.90
CA SER A 83 4.00 1.47 1.47
C SER A 83 4.88 2.73 1.36
N TYR A 84 4.48 3.69 0.51
CA TYR A 84 5.18 4.97 0.30
C TYR A 84 6.66 4.89 -0.12
N VAL A 85 7.07 3.76 -0.70
CA VAL A 85 8.41 3.59 -1.31
C VAL A 85 8.26 3.32 -2.80
N LEU A 86 8.98 4.10 -3.62
CA LEU A 86 9.09 3.89 -5.06
C LEU A 86 10.36 3.08 -5.36
N GLY A 87 10.22 1.96 -6.10
CA GLY A 87 11.36 1.18 -6.60
C GLY A 87 11.87 0.03 -5.72
N GLY A 88 11.17 -0.32 -4.63
CA GLY A 88 11.51 -1.49 -3.81
C GLY A 88 12.82 -1.37 -3.02
N ARG A 89 13.36 -0.16 -2.88
CA ARG A 89 14.54 0.12 -2.06
C ARG A 89 14.09 0.66 -0.70
N ALA A 90 14.40 -0.09 0.35
CA ALA A 90 14.44 0.42 1.72
C ALA A 90 15.79 1.10 1.96
#